data_AF-A0A0Q8F0I9-F1
#
_entry.id   AF-A0A0Q8F0I9-F1
#
_cell.length_a   1.000
_cell.length_b   1.000
_cell.length_c   1.000
_cell.angle_alpha   90.00
_cell.angle_beta   90.00
_cell.angle_gamma   90.00
#
_symmetry.space_group_name_H-M   'P 1'
#
loop_
_entity.id
_entity.type
_entity.pdbx_description
1 polymer ?
#
loop_
_entity_poly.entity_id
_entity_poly.type
_entity_poly.pdbx_seq_one_letter_code
_entity_poly.pdbx_strand_id
1 'polypeptide(L)'
;MRKTLMAAMLAAPLMAVSLVASAADPVVGRWKTIDSETGKPKSFVEITQAANGAITGRIVELINPSKPNPTCDKCKDDRKNKPITGMEIIRGMKAEGGGQYAGGTILKPDEGKIYKSKMELIEGGKKLEVSGCIAFICKSQTWIRQ
;
A
#
# COMPACT_ATOMS: atom_id res chain seq x y z
N MET A 1 28.61 -60.83 38.06
CA MET A 1 27.56 -59.95 37.51
C MET A 1 27.98 -58.49 37.69
N ARG A 2 28.32 -57.78 36.61
CA ARG A 2 28.35 -56.31 36.56
C ARG A 2 28.23 -55.91 35.10
N LYS A 3 27.07 -55.35 34.75
CA LYS A 3 26.65 -55.04 33.38
C LYS A 3 27.37 -53.78 32.92
N THR A 4 28.14 -53.86 31.84
CA THR A 4 28.64 -52.69 31.10
C THR A 4 27.48 -52.09 30.31
N LEU A 5 27.05 -50.89 30.71
CA LEU A 5 26.04 -50.13 29.96
C LEU A 5 26.73 -49.43 28.79
N MET A 6 26.54 -49.94 27.57
CA MET A 6 26.84 -49.21 26.35
C MET A 6 25.83 -48.04 26.22
N ALA A 7 26.31 -46.82 26.40
CA ALA A 7 25.52 -45.62 26.12
C ALA A 7 25.46 -45.41 24.59
N ALA A 8 24.33 -45.78 23.99
CA ALA A 8 24.03 -45.46 22.59
C ALA A 8 23.72 -43.96 22.48
N MET A 9 24.64 -43.18 21.93
CA MET A 9 24.37 -41.80 21.50
C MET A 9 23.42 -41.84 20.29
N LEU A 10 22.12 -41.59 20.52
CA LEU A 10 21.18 -41.26 19.45
C LEU A 10 21.52 -39.86 18.94
N ALA A 11 22.17 -39.77 17.77
CA ALA A 11 22.28 -38.53 17.01
C ALA A 11 20.90 -38.20 16.40
N ALA A 12 20.16 -37.27 17.00
CA ALA A 12 18.93 -36.75 16.44
C ALA A 12 19.24 -35.82 15.25
N PRO A 13 18.68 -36.03 14.05
CA PRO A 13 18.88 -35.10 12.94
C PRO A 13 18.08 -33.81 13.20
N LEU A 14 18.79 -32.69 13.37
CA LEU A 14 18.17 -31.37 13.35
C LEU A 14 17.65 -31.10 11.92
N MET A 15 16.34 -31.25 11.73
CA MET A 15 15.68 -30.72 10.53
C MET A 15 15.73 -29.20 10.58
N ALA A 16 16.59 -28.60 9.75
CA ALA A 16 16.60 -27.16 9.52
C ALA A 16 15.33 -26.79 8.74
N VAL A 17 14.37 -26.15 9.42
CA VAL A 17 13.19 -25.58 8.76
C VAL A 17 13.62 -24.28 8.09
N SER A 18 13.71 -24.31 6.76
CA SER A 18 13.97 -23.13 5.94
C SER A 18 12.78 -22.17 6.06
N LEU A 19 12.92 -21.14 6.89
CA LEU A 19 11.97 -20.02 6.93
C LEU A 19 12.12 -19.23 5.63
N VAL A 20 11.17 -19.40 4.71
CA VAL A 20 11.07 -18.57 3.52
C VAL A 20 10.58 -17.20 3.96
N ALA A 21 11.51 -16.26 4.16
CA ALA A 21 11.16 -14.87 4.40
C ALA A 21 10.57 -14.29 3.11
N SER A 22 9.24 -14.15 3.05
CA SER A 22 8.59 -13.40 1.97
C SER A 22 8.98 -11.94 2.14
N ALA A 23 9.76 -11.42 1.19
CA ALA A 23 10.01 -9.98 1.11
C ALA A 23 8.68 -9.27 0.83
N ALA A 24 8.43 -8.17 1.54
CA ALA A 24 7.26 -7.33 1.28
C ALA A 24 7.30 -6.81 -0.17
N ASP A 25 6.12 -6.64 -0.77
CA ASP A 25 6.01 -6.06 -2.12
C ASP A 25 6.69 -4.68 -2.18
N PRO A 26 7.48 -4.36 -3.22
CA PRO A 26 8.29 -3.14 -3.26
C PRO A 26 7.49 -1.83 -3.19
N VAL A 27 6.18 -1.82 -3.46
CA VAL A 27 5.36 -0.60 -3.31
C VAL A 27 4.96 -0.32 -1.86
N VAL A 28 5.08 -1.31 -0.97
CA VAL A 28 4.77 -1.15 0.46
C VAL A 28 5.64 -0.05 1.06
N GLY A 29 5.03 0.77 1.91
CA GLY A 29 5.68 1.86 2.63
C GLY A 29 4.93 3.18 2.54
N ARG A 30 5.59 4.24 2.99
CA ARG A 30 5.03 5.57 3.12
C ARG A 30 5.34 6.46 1.92
N TRP A 31 4.32 7.15 1.43
CA TRP A 31 4.38 7.96 0.22
C TRP A 31 3.82 9.35 0.45
N LYS A 32 4.56 10.37 0.03
CA LYS A 32 4.11 11.76 0.00
C LYS A 32 3.37 12.04 -1.30
N THR A 33 2.11 12.45 -1.20
CA THR A 33 1.27 12.78 -2.36
C THR A 33 1.50 14.23 -2.77
N ILE A 34 1.43 14.47 -4.08
CA ILE A 34 1.57 15.80 -4.67
C ILE A 34 0.24 16.14 -5.34
N ASP A 35 -0.31 17.30 -5.00
CA ASP A 35 -1.52 17.80 -5.62
C ASP A 35 -1.23 18.20 -7.08
N SER A 36 -1.92 17.59 -8.04
CA SER A 36 -1.67 17.79 -9.46
C SER A 36 -2.03 19.20 -9.97
N GLU A 37 -2.88 19.94 -9.25
CA GLU A 37 -3.34 21.28 -9.65
C GLU A 37 -2.39 22.36 -9.11
N THR A 38 -1.87 22.18 -7.90
CA THR A 38 -1.04 23.18 -7.20
C THR A 38 0.45 22.83 -7.15
N GLY A 39 0.82 21.58 -7.43
CA GLY A 39 2.20 21.07 -7.30
C GLY A 39 2.70 20.93 -5.85
N LYS A 40 1.83 21.13 -4.85
CA LYS A 40 2.22 21.14 -3.43
C LYS A 40 2.01 19.77 -2.78
N PRO A 41 2.83 19.39 -1.79
CA PRO A 41 2.57 18.23 -0.95
C PRO A 41 1.20 18.32 -0.27
N LYS A 42 0.45 17.22 -0.28
CA LYS A 42 -0.94 17.21 0.20
C LYS A 42 -1.18 16.27 1.37
N SER A 43 -0.61 15.08 1.34
CA SER A 43 -0.78 14.08 2.39
C SER A 43 0.34 13.04 2.38
N PHE A 44 0.39 12.24 3.42
CA PHE A 44 1.11 10.98 3.42
C PHE A 44 0.13 9.82 3.34
N VAL A 45 0.44 8.86 2.49
CA VAL A 45 -0.29 7.61 2.30
C VAL A 45 0.61 6.46 2.65
N GLU A 46 0.14 5.59 3.54
CA GLU A 46 0.78 4.31 3.85
C GLU A 46 0.19 3.25 2.93
N ILE A 47 1.04 2.59 2.14
CA ILE A 47 0.66 1.48 1.28
C ILE A 47 1.06 0.17 1.94
N THR A 48 0.12 -0.77 2.03
CA THR A 48 0.32 -2.08 2.64
C THR A 48 -0.23 -3.19 1.76
N GLN A 49 0.24 -4.42 2.00
CA GLN A 49 -0.30 -5.62 1.37
C GLN A 49 -1.23 -6.34 2.35
N ALA A 50 -2.48 -6.54 1.93
CA ALA A 50 -3.45 -7.32 2.69
C ALA A 50 -3.12 -8.83 2.62
N ALA A 51 -3.69 -9.61 3.55
CA ALA A 51 -3.46 -11.06 3.62
C ALA A 51 -3.85 -11.83 2.35
N ASN A 52 -4.77 -11.29 1.55
CA ASN A 52 -5.16 -11.84 0.24
C ASN A 52 -4.24 -11.39 -0.91
N GLY A 53 -3.11 -10.74 -0.61
CA GLY A 53 -2.13 -10.24 -1.56
C GLY A 53 -2.47 -8.89 -2.21
N ALA A 54 -3.67 -8.34 -1.97
CA ALA A 54 -4.06 -7.06 -2.54
C ALA A 54 -3.30 -5.90 -1.91
N ILE A 55 -2.84 -4.97 -2.75
CA ILE A 55 -2.24 -3.71 -2.32
C ILE A 55 -3.35 -2.73 -1.95
N THR A 56 -3.23 -2.15 -0.76
CA THR A 56 -4.16 -1.18 -0.18
C THR A 56 -3.40 0.05 0.28
N GLY A 57 -4.07 1.18 0.43
CA GLY A 57 -3.42 2.42 0.84
C GLY A 57 -4.32 3.34 1.64
N ARG A 58 -3.81 3.85 2.76
CA ARG A 58 -4.52 4.71 3.71
C ARG A 58 -3.83 6.05 3.86
N ILE A 59 -4.61 7.13 3.91
CA ILE A 59 -4.07 8.44 4.30
C ILE A 59 -3.73 8.39 5.79
N VAL A 60 -2.47 8.60 6.14
CA VAL A 60 -2.01 8.56 7.54
C VAL A 60 -1.78 9.95 8.12
N GLU A 61 -1.57 10.95 7.27
CA GLU A 61 -1.33 12.34 7.69
C GLU A 61 -1.71 13.31 6.57
N LEU A 62 -2.30 14.45 6.93
CA LEU A 62 -2.64 15.55 6.02
C LEU A 62 -1.64 16.68 6.18
N ILE A 63 -1.22 17.29 5.07
CA ILE A 63 -0.29 18.42 5.05
C ILE A 63 -1.09 19.71 4.89
N ASN A 64 -0.99 20.60 5.88
CA ASN A 64 -1.69 21.90 5.92
C ASN A 64 -3.19 21.82 5.58
N PRO A 65 -3.97 20.95 6.25
CA PRO A 65 -5.40 20.86 5.96
C PRO A 65 -6.12 22.13 6.43
N SER A 66 -7.20 22.50 5.75
CA SER A 66 -8.03 23.67 6.12
C SER A 66 -8.75 23.50 7.47
N LYS A 67 -8.87 22.26 7.95
CA LYS A 67 -9.41 21.89 9.28
C LYS A 67 -8.61 20.68 9.80
N PRO A 68 -8.50 20.46 11.12
CA PRO A 68 -7.60 19.43 11.68
C PRO A 68 -7.82 17.99 11.20
N ASN A 69 -9.05 17.59 10.89
CA ASN A 69 -9.36 16.29 10.28
C ASN A 69 -10.72 16.35 9.55
N PRO A 70 -10.75 16.88 8.31
CA PRO A 70 -11.99 16.94 7.55
C PRO A 70 -12.55 15.54 7.28
N THR A 71 -13.85 15.46 7.05
CA THR A 71 -14.53 14.23 6.63
C THR A 71 -14.75 14.23 5.12
N CYS A 72 -14.85 13.07 4.48
CA CYS A 72 -15.28 12.99 3.08
C CYS A 72 -16.81 13.11 2.97
N ASP A 73 -17.31 14.34 2.93
CA ASP A 73 -18.73 14.68 2.77
C ASP A 73 -19.28 14.35 1.36
N LYS A 74 -18.43 14.47 0.34
CA LYS A 74 -18.76 14.18 -1.07
C LYS A 74 -18.72 12.69 -1.42
N CYS A 75 -18.11 11.85 -0.59
CA CYS A 75 -18.05 10.40 -0.83
C CYS A 75 -19.45 9.79 -0.86
N LYS A 76 -19.60 8.71 -1.65
CA LYS A 76 -20.90 8.04 -1.86
C LYS A 76 -20.93 6.59 -1.35
N ASP A 77 -19.82 6.08 -0.87
CA ASP A 77 -19.67 4.70 -0.38
C ASP A 77 -19.52 4.67 1.16
N ASP A 78 -18.96 3.58 1.68
CA ASP A 78 -18.68 3.35 3.10
C ASP A 78 -17.78 4.41 3.76
N ARG A 79 -17.12 5.25 2.95
CA ARG A 79 -16.25 6.34 3.41
C ARG A 79 -16.98 7.68 3.54
N LYS A 80 -18.29 7.76 3.20
CA LYS A 80 -19.09 8.97 3.38
C LYS A 80 -19.12 9.41 4.84
N ASN A 81 -18.87 10.71 5.07
CA ASN A 81 -18.81 11.33 6.39
C ASN A 81 -17.79 10.70 7.35
N LYS A 82 -16.82 9.93 6.83
CA LYS A 82 -15.71 9.40 7.62
C LYS A 82 -14.53 10.37 7.59
N PRO A 83 -13.72 10.44 8.66
CA PRO A 83 -12.50 11.24 8.68
C PRO A 83 -11.56 10.86 7.53
N ILE A 84 -10.90 11.85 6.94
CA ILE A 84 -9.93 11.61 5.85
C ILE A 84 -8.65 10.97 6.40
N THR A 85 -8.17 11.39 7.57
CA THR A 85 -7.07 10.68 8.22
C THR A 85 -7.53 9.30 8.65
N GLY A 86 -6.79 8.26 8.25
CA GLY A 86 -7.15 6.86 8.40
C GLY A 86 -8.03 6.30 7.27
N MET A 87 -8.44 7.13 6.30
CA MET A 87 -9.28 6.70 5.18
C MET A 87 -8.49 5.86 4.19
N GLU A 88 -8.99 4.67 3.90
CA GLU A 88 -8.46 3.82 2.82
C GLU A 88 -8.87 4.41 1.48
N ILE A 89 -7.89 4.85 0.69
CA ILE A 89 -8.11 5.45 -0.62
C ILE A 89 -7.73 4.53 -1.76
N ILE A 90 -6.75 3.63 -1.59
CA ILE A 90 -6.36 2.63 -2.58
C ILE A 90 -6.96 1.28 -2.17
N ARG A 91 -7.72 0.67 -3.07
CA ARG A 91 -8.42 -0.60 -2.83
C ARG A 91 -8.21 -1.60 -3.95
N GLY A 92 -7.88 -2.84 -3.60
CA GLY A 92 -7.89 -3.98 -4.50
C GLY A 92 -6.84 -3.93 -5.62
N MET A 93 -5.76 -3.17 -5.44
CA MET A 93 -4.68 -3.12 -6.43
C MET A 93 -3.93 -4.44 -6.45
N LYS A 94 -3.56 -4.91 -7.64
CA LYS A 94 -2.82 -6.16 -7.85
C LYS A 94 -1.51 -5.85 -8.53
N ALA A 95 -0.43 -6.52 -8.11
CA ALA A 95 0.84 -6.47 -8.81
C ALA A 95 0.71 -7.17 -10.18
N GLU A 96 1.20 -6.51 -11.23
CA GLU A 96 1.32 -7.06 -12.59
C GLU A 96 2.76 -7.51 -12.90
N GLY A 97 3.70 -7.29 -11.97
CA GLY A 97 5.12 -7.52 -12.16
C GLY A 97 5.86 -6.26 -12.61
N GLY A 98 7.19 -6.27 -12.53
CA GLY A 98 8.02 -5.14 -13.00
C GLY A 98 7.80 -3.81 -12.24
N GLY A 99 7.19 -3.84 -11.06
CA GLY A 99 6.82 -2.62 -10.31
C GLY A 99 5.52 -1.95 -10.80
N GLN A 100 4.71 -2.64 -11.60
CA GLN A 100 3.42 -2.15 -12.09
C GLN A 100 2.26 -2.79 -11.32
N TYR A 101 1.19 -2.01 -11.14
CA TYR A 101 0.00 -2.42 -10.40
C TYR A 101 -1.27 -1.93 -11.12
N ALA A 102 -2.30 -2.77 -11.17
CA ALA A 102 -3.59 -2.42 -11.76
C ALA A 102 -4.76 -3.19 -11.12
N GLY A 103 -5.94 -3.08 -11.73
CA GLY A 103 -7.15 -3.81 -11.36
C GLY A 103 -7.89 -3.27 -10.13
N GLY A 104 -7.28 -2.32 -9.40
CA GLY A 104 -7.88 -1.67 -8.25
C GLY A 104 -8.44 -0.29 -8.54
N THR A 105 -8.74 0.42 -7.45
CA THR A 105 -9.33 1.76 -7.51
C THR A 105 -8.64 2.71 -6.53
N ILE A 106 -8.74 4.00 -6.84
CA ILE A 106 -8.32 5.08 -5.96
C ILE A 106 -9.46 6.07 -5.74
N LEU A 107 -9.70 6.46 -4.48
CA LEU A 107 -10.62 7.54 -4.12
C LEU A 107 -9.86 8.87 -4.07
N LYS A 108 -10.41 9.92 -4.68
CA LYS A 108 -10.04 11.31 -4.42
C LYS A 108 -11.07 11.92 -3.45
N PRO A 109 -10.78 12.05 -2.15
CA PRO A 109 -11.76 12.48 -1.15
C PRO A 109 -12.35 13.87 -1.44
N ASP A 110 -11.54 14.81 -1.93
CA ASP A 110 -11.99 16.17 -2.23
C ASP A 110 -13.05 16.27 -3.34
N GLU A 111 -13.13 15.25 -4.19
CA GLU A 111 -14.15 15.12 -5.23
C GLU A 111 -15.23 14.08 -4.87
N GLY A 112 -15.00 13.24 -3.86
CA GLY A 112 -15.85 12.10 -3.54
C GLY A 112 -15.93 11.05 -4.65
N LYS A 113 -14.93 11.02 -5.55
CA LYS A 113 -14.93 10.18 -6.76
C LYS A 113 -13.92 9.05 -6.67
N ILE A 114 -14.33 7.89 -7.15
CA ILE A 114 -13.53 6.69 -7.25
C ILE A 114 -13.13 6.50 -8.71
N TYR A 115 -11.84 6.25 -8.94
CA TYR A 115 -11.25 6.07 -10.26
C TYR A 115 -10.72 4.65 -10.38
N LYS A 116 -10.80 4.07 -11.58
CA LYS A 116 -9.97 2.91 -11.90
C LYS A 116 -8.51 3.36 -11.85
N SER A 117 -7.67 2.63 -11.14
CA SER A 117 -6.31 3.06 -10.85
C SER A 117 -5.27 2.15 -11.48
N LYS A 118 -4.17 2.75 -11.91
CA LYS A 118 -2.89 2.09 -12.15
C LYS A 118 -1.80 2.75 -11.31
N MET A 119 -0.77 2.00 -10.95
CA MET A 119 0.41 2.55 -10.28
C MET A 119 1.68 1.94 -10.88
N GLU A 120 2.75 2.71 -10.94
CA GLU A 120 4.04 2.24 -11.43
C GLU A 120 5.19 2.81 -10.58
N LEU A 121 6.05 1.92 -10.09
CA LEU A 121 7.29 2.29 -9.43
C LEU A 121 8.28 2.76 -10.49
N ILE A 122 8.72 4.01 -10.35
CA ILE A 122 9.69 4.63 -11.26
C ILE A 122 10.93 5.07 -10.48
N GLU A 123 11.99 5.43 -11.19
CA GLU A 123 13.27 5.89 -10.61
C GLU A 123 13.83 4.92 -9.54
N GLY A 124 13.81 3.62 -9.85
CA GLY A 124 14.28 2.58 -8.93
C GLY A 124 13.40 2.46 -7.67
N GLY A 125 12.13 2.82 -7.76
CA GLY A 125 11.16 2.75 -6.67
C GLY A 125 11.18 3.96 -5.74
N LYS A 126 11.95 5.01 -6.02
CA LYS A 126 11.95 6.27 -5.23
C LYS A 126 10.69 7.10 -5.45
N LYS A 127 10.01 6.90 -6.58
CA LYS A 127 8.75 7.55 -6.92
C LYS A 127 7.72 6.52 -7.35
N LEU A 128 6.46 6.89 -7.18
CA LEU A 128 5.31 6.10 -7.61
C LEU A 128 4.46 7.00 -8.49
N GLU A 129 4.32 6.66 -9.77
CA GLU A 129 3.29 7.25 -10.59
C GLU A 129 1.95 6.59 -10.26
N VAL A 130 0.93 7.40 -9.98
CA VAL A 130 -0.43 6.94 -9.65
C VAL A 130 -1.41 7.59 -10.61
N SER A 131 -2.15 6.77 -11.35
CA SER A 131 -3.02 7.20 -12.43
C SER A 131 -4.47 6.82 -12.14
N GLY A 132 -5.39 7.79 -12.23
CA GLY A 132 -6.83 7.57 -12.09
C GLY A 132 -7.57 7.86 -13.40
N CYS A 133 -8.41 6.92 -13.85
CA CYS A 133 -9.14 7.04 -15.11
C CYS A 133 -10.66 6.97 -14.93
N ILE A 134 -11.37 7.78 -15.73
CA ILE A 134 -12.82 7.65 -16.00
C ILE A 134 -12.98 7.45 -17.50
N ALA A 135 -13.56 6.32 -17.90
CA ALA A 135 -13.65 5.90 -19.30
C ALA A 135 -12.26 5.99 -20.00
N PHE A 136 -12.10 6.89 -20.97
CA PHE A 136 -10.87 7.09 -21.75
C PHE A 136 -10.00 8.26 -21.25
N ILE A 137 -10.43 9.00 -20.22
CA ILE A 137 -9.68 10.14 -19.68
C ILE A 137 -8.96 9.70 -18.41
N CYS A 138 -7.63 9.79 -18.44
CA CYS A 138 -6.75 9.47 -17.31
C CYS A 138 -5.99 10.72 -16.87
N LYS A 139 -5.74 10.82 -15.56
CA LYS A 139 -4.82 11.79 -14.98
C LYS A 139 -3.84 11.07 -14.06
N SER A 140 -2.58 11.47 -14.14
CA SER A 140 -1.49 10.91 -13.34
C SER A 140 -0.97 11.93 -12.34
N GLN A 141 -0.44 11.43 -11.23
CA GLN A 141 0.27 12.20 -10.21
C GLN A 141 1.50 11.39 -9.77
N THR A 142 2.59 12.07 -9.45
CA THR A 142 3.80 11.43 -8.94
C THR A 142 3.87 11.58 -7.44
N TRP A 143 4.02 10.47 -6.74
CA TRP A 143 4.24 10.42 -5.29
C TRP A 143 5.70 10.13 -5.00
N ILE A 144 6.17 10.65 -3.86
CA ILE A 144 7.57 10.57 -3.44
C ILE A 144 7.68 9.64 -2.24
N ARG A 145 8.58 8.65 -2.29
CA ARG A 145 8.80 7.75 -1.16
C ARG A 145 9.34 8.52 0.05
N GLN A 146 8.99 8.10 1.26
CA GLN A 146 9.54 8.60 2.51
C GLN A 146 10.39 7.54 3.21
#